data_AF-F0XXI7-F1
#
_entry.id   AF-F0XXI7-F1
#
_cell.length_a   1.000
_cell.length_b   1.000
_cell.length_c   1.000
_cell.angle_alpha   90.00
_cell.angle_beta   90.00
_cell.angle_gamma   90.00
#
_symmetry.space_group_name_H-M   'P 1'
#
loop_
_entity.id
_entity.type
_entity.pdbx_description
1 polymer ?
#
loop_
_entity_poly.entity_id
_entity_poly.type
_entity_poly.pdbx_seq_one_letter_code
_entity_poly.pdbx_strand_id
1 'polypeptide(L)'
;MDPLYDDACYSDKLGGNNIHRCGQRIGSCAAILGYADASQPFLAWWRNWLVEKTDAATGVLCPAHIPRIQCVGGAMPTRGVELGFSNASQPFAREVLDLTLGLQTSQGAWSDGAADQLGSLTLDGVVQMTRAAAQLGGAYRWDDARAACRRTLELSAKRLNDARFVMANFGATSHDLPNVVAAAAECARAFPADVKTDRPWTCCARYVPQPPAMPPSLLLLLATAAALTAPTSRRWTWAHSGGGPVDIHYTACGPADARSCVVFAPGFGAGSFQFEEVASLVADRGHAVYCMDWFGQGKSWPDEARAGARFGIESWARQLTDFLASEELARHGAVFVAGNSVGGLTAAVAAARGEARVDGLVLLNPTPFWSFWGPGGSPFWDGALPAPGPLRAFAAAWFDALRSPAVVRSLLSEVYATKDACDEALAAQICDAASHPVGPDAFASILFSGRSRLEFADALEALAGQRDLRLALIYGKEDPWIQPVWGQRAARRLARAGAAFDYVECSPSGHCPHHETPRAVDASVDAALGHLLGAWTGEASPPPLPAEPVVERDGRRVSVAACDGEPRGLVERVAALASNI
;
A
#
# COMPACT_ATOMS: atom_id res chain seq x y z
N MET A 1 20.50 -18.42 52.03
CA MET A 1 21.39 -17.41 51.46
C MET A 1 21.23 -17.46 49.96
N ASP A 2 20.49 -16.50 49.40
CA ASP A 2 20.93 -15.69 48.26
C ASP A 2 20.16 -14.34 48.35
N PRO A 3 20.83 -13.17 48.40
CA PRO A 3 20.22 -11.91 48.82
C PRO A 3 19.92 -11.00 47.62
N LEU A 4 18.92 -11.33 46.81
CA LEU A 4 18.55 -10.55 45.61
C LEU A 4 17.08 -10.12 45.52
N TYR A 5 16.29 -10.29 46.58
CA TYR A 5 14.88 -9.86 46.58
C TYR A 5 14.65 -8.81 47.66
N ASP A 6 14.95 -7.56 47.29
CA ASP A 6 14.48 -6.38 48.01
C ASP A 6 13.09 -6.01 47.45
N ASP A 7 12.05 -6.23 48.25
CA ASP A 7 10.64 -5.90 47.98
C ASP A 7 10.40 -4.40 47.74
N ALA A 8 11.44 -3.56 47.84
CA ALA A 8 11.35 -2.11 47.76
C ALA A 8 11.17 -1.52 46.35
N CYS A 9 11.33 -2.28 45.25
CA CYS A 9 11.34 -1.66 43.91
C CYS A 9 9.94 -1.39 43.30
N TYR A 10 8.85 -1.89 43.89
CA TYR A 10 7.53 -1.86 43.23
C TYR A 10 6.36 -1.32 44.07
N SER A 11 6.56 -0.95 45.34
CA SER A 11 5.45 -0.46 46.18
C SER A 11 5.07 1.01 45.95
N ASP A 12 6.01 1.88 45.54
CA ASP A 12 5.83 3.32 45.82
C ASP A 12 5.46 4.22 44.63
N LYS A 13 5.44 3.73 43.38
CA LYS A 13 5.08 4.56 42.21
C LYS A 13 3.80 4.17 41.46
N LEU A 14 3.21 3.01 41.72
CA LEU A 14 1.99 2.56 41.02
C LEU A 14 0.87 2.04 41.94
N GLY A 15 0.98 2.21 43.26
CA GLY A 15 -0.10 1.94 44.22
C GLY A 15 -0.55 0.48 44.27
N GLY A 16 0.03 -0.29 45.20
CA GLY A 16 -0.53 -1.50 45.85
C GLY A 16 -1.14 -2.61 44.98
N ASN A 17 -0.51 -3.78 44.97
CA ASN A 17 -1.07 -5.11 44.60
C ASN A 17 -1.87 -5.24 43.28
N ASN A 18 -1.86 -4.24 42.40
CA ASN A 18 -2.73 -4.17 41.23
C ASN A 18 -2.01 -4.33 39.89
N ILE A 19 -0.73 -4.73 39.89
CA ILE A 19 0.01 -4.88 38.63
C ILE A 19 -0.49 -6.08 37.79
N HIS A 20 -1.20 -7.03 38.39
CA HIS A 20 -1.90 -8.11 37.66
C HIS A 20 -3.06 -7.61 36.78
N ARG A 21 -3.66 -6.46 37.10
CA ARG A 21 -4.59 -5.76 36.20
C ARG A 21 -3.87 -4.95 35.12
N CYS A 22 -2.55 -4.80 35.19
CA CYS A 22 -1.78 -3.89 34.33
C CYS A 22 -1.34 -4.52 33.02
N GLY A 23 -0.85 -5.77 32.97
CA GLY A 23 -0.35 -6.36 31.70
C GLY A 23 -1.37 -6.36 30.55
N GLN A 24 -2.63 -6.70 30.86
CA GLN A 24 -3.73 -6.59 29.90
C GLN A 24 -4.10 -5.14 29.57
N ARG A 25 -4.13 -4.23 30.54
CA ARG A 25 -4.41 -2.79 30.28
C ARG A 25 -3.31 -2.12 29.45
N ILE A 26 -2.04 -2.40 29.76
CA ILE A 26 -0.84 -1.89 29.11
C ILE A 26 -0.81 -2.34 27.65
N GLY A 27 -0.90 -3.64 27.36
CA GLY A 27 -0.86 -4.08 25.97
C GLY A 27 -2.16 -3.83 25.19
N SER A 28 -3.33 -3.75 25.83
CA SER A 28 -4.60 -3.45 25.14
C SER A 28 -4.66 -2.00 24.64
N CYS A 29 -4.14 -1.03 25.41
CA CYS A 29 -4.08 0.37 24.96
C CYS A 29 -3.26 0.53 23.68
N ALA A 30 -2.11 -0.14 23.59
CA ALA A 30 -1.27 -0.09 22.40
C ALA A 30 -1.80 -0.94 21.24
N ALA A 31 -2.53 -2.03 21.48
CA ALA A 31 -3.24 -2.75 20.43
C ALA A 31 -4.34 -1.88 19.78
N ILE A 32 -5.02 -1.04 20.58
CA ILE A 32 -6.00 -0.06 20.06
C ILE A 32 -5.29 1.07 19.29
N LEU A 33 -4.20 1.61 19.84
CA LEU A 33 -3.42 2.68 19.20
C LEU A 33 -2.67 2.22 17.93
N GLY A 34 -2.25 0.96 17.86
CA GLY A 34 -1.66 0.36 16.65
C GLY A 34 -2.67 0.19 15.50
N TYR A 35 -3.97 0.15 15.83
CA TYR A 35 -5.06 0.16 14.84
C TYR A 35 -5.53 1.60 14.49
N ALA A 36 -5.09 2.62 15.21
CA ALA A 36 -5.49 4.02 15.02
C ALA A 36 -4.29 4.98 15.16
N ASP A 37 -3.68 5.33 14.02
CA ASP A 37 -2.79 6.51 13.81
C ASP A 37 -1.73 6.82 14.88
N ALA A 38 -1.20 5.81 15.59
CA ALA A 38 -0.09 6.05 16.50
C ALA A 38 1.21 6.36 15.74
N SER A 39 1.94 7.38 16.18
CA SER A 39 3.19 7.80 15.53
C SER A 39 4.27 6.73 15.67
N GLN A 40 5.01 6.44 14.58
CA GLN A 40 6.11 5.46 14.56
C GLN A 40 7.13 5.64 15.72
N PRO A 41 7.50 6.86 16.14
CA PRO A 41 8.38 7.05 17.31
C PRO A 41 7.78 6.58 18.63
N PHE A 42 6.49 6.83 18.88
CA PHE A 42 5.81 6.35 20.09
C PHE A 42 5.75 4.82 20.11
N LEU A 43 5.46 4.22 18.96
CA LEU A 43 5.38 2.76 18.80
C LEU A 43 6.73 2.09 19.02
N ALA A 44 7.81 2.66 18.48
CA ALA A 44 9.17 2.19 18.71
C ALA A 44 9.58 2.31 20.18
N TRP A 45 9.29 3.45 20.83
CA TRP A 45 9.53 3.64 22.25
C TRP A 45 8.76 2.63 23.11
N TRP A 46 7.47 2.42 22.82
CA TRP A 46 6.62 1.49 23.55
C TRP A 46 7.10 0.04 23.43
N ARG A 47 7.51 -0.38 22.23
CA ARG A 47 8.13 -1.70 22.02
C ARG A 47 9.37 -1.88 22.88
N ASN A 48 10.27 -0.90 22.87
CA ASN A 48 11.50 -0.95 23.67
C ASN A 48 11.17 -1.02 25.16
N TRP A 49 10.18 -0.26 25.61
CA TRP A 49 9.70 -0.32 26.99
C TRP A 49 9.14 -1.70 27.35
N LEU A 50 8.35 -2.34 26.48
CA LEU A 50 7.83 -3.68 26.72
C LEU A 50 8.96 -4.69 26.87
N VAL A 51 9.94 -4.69 25.96
CA VAL A 51 11.12 -5.58 26.05
C VAL A 51 11.90 -5.34 27.34
N GLU A 52 12.10 -4.07 27.73
CA GLU A 52 12.79 -3.71 28.97
C GLU A 52 12.05 -4.21 30.23
N LYS A 53 10.72 -4.27 30.18
CA LYS A 53 9.88 -4.72 31.31
C LYS A 53 9.52 -6.20 31.27
N THR A 54 9.91 -6.93 30.22
CA THR A 54 9.74 -8.39 30.15
C THR A 54 10.84 -9.08 30.94
N ASP A 55 10.44 -9.97 31.85
CA ASP A 55 11.36 -10.85 32.57
C ASP A 55 12.04 -11.80 31.57
N ALA A 56 13.37 -11.72 31.47
CA ALA A 56 14.13 -12.47 30.48
C ALA A 56 14.20 -14.00 30.76
N ALA A 57 13.89 -14.45 31.98
CA ALA A 57 13.93 -15.87 32.34
C ALA A 57 12.60 -16.58 32.01
N THR A 58 11.50 -15.84 32.04
CA THR A 58 10.14 -16.37 31.90
C THR A 58 9.41 -15.83 30.68
N GLY A 59 9.91 -14.76 30.06
CA GLY A 59 9.33 -14.10 28.90
C GLY A 59 8.04 -13.33 29.20
N VAL A 60 7.72 -13.06 30.47
CA VAL A 60 6.48 -12.38 30.88
C VAL A 60 6.71 -10.97 31.39
N LEU A 61 5.76 -10.05 31.14
CA LEU A 61 5.83 -8.64 31.57
C LEU A 61 5.63 -8.45 33.09
N CYS A 62 5.33 -9.52 33.83
CA CYS A 62 4.95 -9.49 35.24
C CYS A 62 5.79 -10.51 36.03
N PRO A 63 6.29 -10.19 37.24
CA PRO A 63 7.11 -11.13 38.00
C PRO A 63 6.30 -12.38 38.38
N ALA A 64 6.89 -13.55 38.12
CA ALA A 64 6.29 -14.88 38.25
C ALA A 64 6.02 -15.35 39.70
N HIS A 65 6.07 -14.47 40.70
CA HIS A 65 5.90 -14.83 42.12
C HIS A 65 4.47 -14.66 42.62
N ILE A 66 3.53 -15.31 41.93
CA ILE A 66 2.15 -15.43 42.41
C ILE A 66 1.92 -16.89 42.81
N PRO A 67 1.40 -17.17 44.02
CA PRO A 67 0.99 -18.52 44.43
C PRO A 67 -0.13 -19.12 43.57
N ARG A 68 -0.69 -18.30 42.66
CA ARG A 68 -1.88 -18.57 41.87
C ARG A 68 -1.73 -18.06 40.43
N ILE A 69 -1.89 -18.93 39.42
CA ILE A 69 -1.73 -18.57 38.00
C ILE A 69 -2.98 -17.83 37.54
N GLN A 70 -2.95 -16.50 37.57
CA GLN A 70 -4.09 -15.66 37.15
C GLN A 70 -3.96 -15.10 35.74
N CYS A 71 -2.78 -15.19 35.12
CA CYS A 71 -2.49 -14.76 33.75
C CYS A 71 -1.18 -15.41 33.29
N VAL A 72 -1.02 -15.65 31.97
CA VAL A 72 0.27 -16.06 31.38
C VAL A 72 1.11 -14.81 31.02
N GLY A 73 1.04 -13.78 31.87
CA GLY A 73 2.02 -12.70 31.89
C GLY A 73 1.88 -11.56 30.88
N GLY A 74 0.68 -11.31 30.33
CA GLY A 74 0.42 -10.17 29.45
C GLY A 74 0.96 -10.33 28.02
N ALA A 75 1.43 -11.52 27.65
CA ALA A 75 1.99 -11.79 26.34
C ALA A 75 0.94 -11.80 25.21
N MET A 76 -0.35 -12.03 25.50
CA MET A 76 -1.43 -11.93 24.49
C MET A 76 -1.68 -10.47 24.10
N PRO A 77 -1.72 -9.51 25.04
CA PRO A 77 -1.62 -8.10 24.74
C PRO A 77 -0.34 -7.71 23.96
N THR A 78 0.83 -8.26 24.32
CA THR A 78 2.08 -8.06 23.55
C THR A 78 1.95 -8.57 22.11
N ARG A 79 1.24 -9.69 21.91
CA ARG A 79 0.93 -10.22 20.58
C ARG A 79 -0.11 -9.38 19.82
N GLY A 80 -1.11 -8.84 20.51
CA GLY A 80 -2.08 -7.90 19.93
C GLY A 80 -1.40 -6.63 19.42
N VAL A 81 -0.43 -6.14 20.19
CA VAL A 81 0.55 -5.12 19.82
C VAL A 81 1.32 -5.57 18.57
N GLU A 82 1.99 -6.72 18.57
CA GLU A 82 2.77 -7.24 17.42
C GLU A 82 1.96 -7.43 16.12
N LEU A 83 0.70 -7.84 16.22
CA LEU A 83 -0.23 -7.96 15.08
C LEU A 83 -0.61 -6.60 14.50
N GLY A 84 -0.59 -5.54 15.31
CA GLY A 84 -0.68 -4.14 14.84
C GLY A 84 0.65 -3.59 14.31
N PHE A 85 1.80 -4.18 14.65
CA PHE A 85 3.15 -3.71 14.29
C PHE A 85 3.86 -4.57 13.23
N SER A 86 3.28 -4.70 12.04
CA SER A 86 3.99 -5.21 10.84
C SER A 86 4.75 -6.53 11.06
N ASN A 87 4.17 -7.48 11.81
CA ASN A 87 4.76 -8.79 12.12
C ASN A 87 6.07 -8.75 12.96
N ALA A 88 6.13 -7.91 13.99
CA ALA A 88 7.22 -7.97 14.96
C ALA A 88 7.29 -9.33 15.71
N SER A 89 8.50 -9.73 16.09
CA SER A 89 8.79 -10.98 16.82
C SER A 89 8.55 -10.84 18.32
N GLN A 90 7.91 -11.85 18.92
CA GLN A 90 7.74 -11.99 20.36
C GLN A 90 9.09 -12.01 21.08
N PRO A 91 9.31 -11.13 22.08
CA PRO A 91 10.52 -11.18 22.89
C PRO A 91 10.55 -12.48 23.71
N PHE A 92 11.74 -13.07 23.83
CA PHE A 92 11.96 -14.28 24.65
C PHE A 92 11.00 -15.45 24.31
N ALA A 93 10.74 -15.67 23.00
CA ALA A 93 9.78 -16.68 22.54
C ALA A 93 10.12 -18.11 23.03
N ARG A 94 11.40 -18.43 23.21
CA ARG A 94 11.83 -19.72 23.77
C ARG A 94 11.34 -19.88 25.20
N GLU A 95 11.57 -18.87 26.03
CA GLU A 95 11.23 -18.84 27.44
C GLU A 95 9.71 -18.82 27.63
N VAL A 96 8.98 -18.08 26.80
CA VAL A 96 7.51 -18.10 26.78
C VAL A 96 6.98 -19.49 26.43
N LEU A 97 7.56 -20.16 25.43
CA LEU A 97 7.13 -21.50 25.05
C LEU A 97 7.38 -22.50 26.20
N ASP A 98 8.54 -22.43 26.83
CA ASP A 98 8.89 -23.33 27.93
C ASP A 98 7.99 -23.10 29.16
N LEU A 99 7.74 -21.84 29.51
CA LEU A 99 6.82 -21.48 30.58
C LEU A 99 5.40 -21.97 30.28
N THR A 100 4.86 -21.62 29.10
CA THR A 100 3.47 -21.95 28.74
C THR A 100 3.24 -23.46 28.71
N LEU A 101 4.17 -24.24 28.16
CA LEU A 101 4.11 -25.70 28.21
C LEU A 101 4.18 -26.24 29.64
N GLY A 102 5.01 -25.64 30.50
CA GLY A 102 5.14 -26.02 31.91
C GLY A 102 3.90 -25.71 32.76
N LEU A 103 3.09 -24.72 32.36
CA LEU A 103 1.87 -24.32 33.08
C LEU A 103 0.62 -25.11 32.66
N GLN A 104 0.68 -25.92 31.60
CA GLN A 104 -0.48 -26.70 31.18
C GLN A 104 -0.76 -27.84 32.17
N THR A 105 -2.02 -27.98 32.60
CA THR A 105 -2.45 -29.10 33.42
C THR A 105 -2.38 -30.42 32.63
N SER A 106 -2.33 -31.53 33.35
CA SER A 106 -2.35 -32.87 32.73
C SER A 106 -3.62 -33.16 31.92
N GLN A 107 -4.71 -32.44 32.16
CA GLN A 107 -5.95 -32.55 31.39
C GLN A 107 -6.02 -31.56 30.22
N GLY A 108 -5.04 -30.68 30.03
CA GLY A 108 -4.96 -29.78 28.88
C GLY A 108 -5.53 -28.37 29.07
N ALA A 109 -5.79 -27.94 30.31
CA ALA A 109 -6.19 -26.57 30.63
C ALA A 109 -5.00 -25.73 31.12
N TRP A 110 -5.16 -24.41 31.17
CA TRP A 110 -4.31 -23.52 31.96
C TRP A 110 -5.19 -22.94 33.07
N SER A 111 -4.92 -23.32 34.30
CA SER A 111 -5.78 -22.98 35.42
C SER A 111 -5.02 -22.96 36.74
N ASP A 112 -5.67 -22.36 37.73
CA ASP A 112 -5.11 -22.14 39.06
C ASP A 112 -5.49 -23.25 40.06
N GLY A 113 -5.32 -24.51 39.64
CA GLY A 113 -5.50 -25.69 40.50
C GLY A 113 -6.74 -26.55 40.23
N ALA A 114 -7.65 -26.14 39.34
CA ALA A 114 -8.71 -27.02 38.83
C ALA A 114 -8.29 -27.64 37.50
N ALA A 115 -7.95 -28.93 37.49
CA ALA A 115 -7.29 -29.57 36.34
C ALA A 115 -8.04 -29.41 35.00
N ASP A 116 -9.35 -29.20 35.04
CA ASP A 116 -10.29 -29.26 33.92
C ASP A 116 -11.05 -27.95 33.61
N GLN A 117 -10.67 -26.83 34.22
CA GLN A 117 -11.36 -25.54 34.02
C GLN A 117 -11.01 -24.90 32.68
N LEU A 118 -12.02 -24.65 31.84
CA LEU A 118 -11.89 -23.97 30.55
C LEU A 118 -12.31 -22.51 30.68
N GLY A 119 -11.45 -21.57 30.29
CA GLY A 119 -11.71 -20.14 30.36
C GLY A 119 -10.60 -19.30 29.74
N SER A 120 -10.53 -18.01 30.11
CA SER A 120 -9.60 -17.04 29.52
C SER A 120 -8.13 -17.44 29.64
N LEU A 121 -7.74 -18.14 30.71
CA LEU A 121 -6.37 -18.63 30.89
C LEU A 121 -6.00 -19.72 29.89
N THR A 122 -6.93 -20.62 29.57
CA THR A 122 -6.72 -21.65 28.54
C THR A 122 -6.53 -21.02 27.16
N LEU A 123 -7.28 -19.96 26.84
CA LEU A 123 -7.07 -19.20 25.60
C LEU A 123 -5.66 -18.56 25.59
N ASP A 124 -5.28 -17.89 26.67
CA ASP A 124 -3.98 -17.24 26.81
C ASP A 124 -2.83 -18.24 26.61
N GLY A 125 -2.88 -19.38 27.31
CA GLY A 125 -1.87 -20.44 27.20
C GLY A 125 -1.74 -21.03 25.80
N VAL A 126 -2.86 -21.32 25.12
CA VAL A 126 -2.85 -21.86 23.75
C VAL A 126 -2.27 -20.86 22.75
N VAL A 127 -2.70 -19.60 22.82
CA VAL A 127 -2.20 -18.55 21.91
C VAL A 127 -0.71 -18.34 22.10
N GLN A 128 -0.24 -18.24 23.34
CA GLN A 128 1.18 -18.02 23.60
C GLN A 128 2.05 -19.17 23.10
N MET A 129 1.71 -20.38 23.50
CA MET A 129 2.46 -21.57 23.16
C MET A 129 2.56 -21.76 21.63
N THR A 130 1.43 -21.69 20.92
CA THR A 130 1.42 -21.95 19.47
C THR A 130 2.12 -20.87 18.66
N ARG A 131 2.06 -19.61 19.09
CA ARG A 131 2.72 -18.49 18.40
C ARG A 131 4.22 -18.47 18.65
N ALA A 132 4.64 -18.69 19.89
CA ALA A 132 6.05 -18.81 20.24
C ALA A 132 6.71 -20.00 19.51
N ALA A 133 6.06 -21.16 19.47
CA ALA A 133 6.56 -22.33 18.76
C ALA A 133 6.66 -22.09 17.24
N ALA A 134 5.70 -21.38 16.64
CA ALA A 134 5.72 -21.01 15.23
C ALA A 134 6.85 -20.02 14.91
N GLN A 135 7.07 -19.03 15.79
CA GLN A 135 8.14 -18.04 15.62
C GLN A 135 9.54 -18.67 15.66
N LEU A 136 9.72 -19.73 16.44
CA LEU A 136 10.97 -20.50 16.50
C LEU A 136 11.15 -21.45 15.30
N GLY A 137 10.38 -21.24 14.22
CA GLY A 137 10.47 -22.00 12.97
C GLY A 137 10.02 -23.46 13.09
N GLY A 138 9.28 -23.81 14.15
CA GLY A 138 8.88 -25.19 14.43
C GLY A 138 10.05 -26.11 14.82
N ALA A 139 11.28 -25.60 14.92
CA ALA A 139 12.46 -26.39 15.27
C ALA A 139 12.58 -26.67 16.77
N TYR A 140 11.91 -25.84 17.61
CA TYR A 140 11.96 -25.95 19.06
C TYR A 140 10.60 -26.31 19.65
N ARG A 141 10.49 -27.50 20.25
CA ARG A 141 9.32 -28.01 20.99
C ARG A 141 7.97 -27.92 20.25
N TRP A 142 7.99 -27.96 18.92
CA TRP A 142 6.79 -27.91 18.08
C TRP A 142 5.85 -29.10 18.32
N ASP A 143 6.41 -30.30 18.47
CA ASP A 143 5.62 -31.49 18.77
C ASP A 143 5.02 -31.47 20.18
N ASP A 144 5.73 -30.87 21.15
CA ASP A 144 5.19 -30.65 22.50
C ASP A 144 4.00 -29.68 22.46
N ALA A 145 4.13 -28.59 21.68
CA ALA A 145 3.04 -27.64 21.45
C ALA A 145 1.84 -28.30 20.76
N ARG A 146 2.09 -29.18 19.77
CA ARG A 146 1.04 -29.97 19.12
C ARG A 146 0.34 -30.90 20.10
N ALA A 147 1.10 -31.62 20.92
CA ALA A 147 0.56 -32.52 21.94
C ALA A 147 -0.27 -31.76 22.98
N ALA A 148 0.17 -30.55 23.38
CA ALA A 148 -0.58 -29.67 24.27
C ALA A 148 -1.89 -29.18 23.63
N CYS A 149 -1.88 -28.77 22.36
CA CYS A 149 -3.10 -28.42 21.62
C CYS A 149 -4.11 -29.57 21.57
N ARG A 150 -3.64 -30.80 21.32
CA ARG A 150 -4.51 -32.00 21.33
C ARG A 150 -5.18 -32.22 22.68
N ARG A 151 -4.44 -32.12 23.78
CA ARG A 151 -5.02 -32.23 25.13
C ARG A 151 -6.10 -31.18 25.37
N THR A 152 -5.87 -29.93 24.95
CA THR A 152 -6.89 -28.87 25.07
C THR A 152 -8.12 -29.18 24.22
N LEU A 153 -7.96 -29.63 22.98
CA LEU A 153 -9.06 -30.00 22.09
C LEU A 153 -9.88 -31.17 22.66
N GLU A 154 -9.23 -32.20 23.19
CA GLU A 154 -9.88 -33.34 23.84
C GLU A 154 -10.68 -32.90 25.08
N LEU A 155 -10.10 -32.03 25.91
CA LEU A 155 -10.79 -31.46 27.05
C LEU A 155 -12.00 -30.62 26.62
N SER A 156 -11.83 -29.73 25.64
CA SER A 156 -12.91 -28.92 25.07
C SER A 156 -14.03 -29.79 24.52
N ALA A 157 -13.71 -30.81 23.73
CA ALA A 157 -14.70 -31.74 23.17
C ALA A 157 -15.45 -32.50 24.28
N LYS A 158 -14.74 -32.98 25.31
CA LYS A 158 -15.34 -33.66 26.45
C LYS A 158 -16.30 -32.75 27.22
N ARG A 159 -15.94 -31.48 27.43
CA ARG A 159 -16.70 -30.53 28.25
C ARG A 159 -17.87 -29.89 27.53
N LEU A 160 -17.68 -29.53 26.26
CA LEU A 160 -18.73 -28.91 25.45
C LEU A 160 -19.83 -29.90 25.03
N ASN A 161 -19.55 -31.21 25.07
CA ASN A 161 -20.57 -32.26 24.89
C ASN A 161 -21.26 -32.69 26.20
N ASP A 162 -20.95 -32.09 27.35
CA ASP A 162 -21.67 -32.32 28.60
C ASP A 162 -22.59 -31.13 28.90
N ALA A 163 -23.89 -31.31 28.64
CA ALA A 163 -24.90 -30.26 28.85
C ALA A 163 -24.94 -29.76 30.30
N ARG A 164 -24.67 -30.61 31.30
CA ARG A 164 -24.65 -30.17 32.72
C ARG A 164 -23.44 -29.29 32.96
N PHE A 165 -22.27 -29.66 32.42
CA PHE A 165 -21.08 -28.83 32.50
C PHE A 165 -21.31 -27.48 31.80
N VAL A 166 -21.84 -27.49 30.58
CA VAL A 166 -22.10 -26.28 29.80
C VAL A 166 -23.07 -25.35 30.54
N MET A 167 -24.19 -25.87 31.03
CA MET A 167 -25.16 -25.04 31.75
C MET A 167 -24.63 -24.55 33.10
N ALA A 168 -23.85 -25.36 33.82
CA ALA A 168 -23.27 -24.97 35.10
C ALA A 168 -22.15 -23.92 34.98
N ASN A 169 -21.37 -23.94 33.87
CA ASN A 169 -20.19 -23.10 33.71
C ASN A 169 -20.37 -21.94 32.72
N PHE A 170 -21.30 -22.04 31.76
CA PHE A 170 -21.57 -21.02 30.73
C PHE A 170 -23.02 -20.54 30.70
N GLY A 171 -23.93 -21.21 31.42
CA GLY A 171 -25.36 -20.89 31.40
C GLY A 171 -25.71 -19.54 32.03
N ALA A 172 -24.90 -19.06 32.97
CA ALA A 172 -25.08 -17.76 33.64
C ALA A 172 -24.21 -16.65 33.02
N THR A 173 -23.09 -16.98 32.38
CA THR A 173 -22.12 -16.04 31.80
C THR A 173 -21.68 -16.54 30.42
N SER A 174 -22.35 -16.03 29.37
CA SER A 174 -22.02 -16.36 27.98
C SER A 174 -20.65 -15.87 27.51
N HIS A 175 -19.95 -15.07 28.32
CA HIS A 175 -18.67 -14.45 27.98
C HIS A 175 -17.46 -15.41 28.03
N ASP A 176 -17.56 -16.54 28.74
CA ASP A 176 -16.43 -17.48 28.87
C ASP A 176 -16.39 -18.53 27.75
N LEU A 177 -17.55 -18.87 27.17
CA LEU A 177 -17.67 -19.81 26.06
C LEU A 177 -16.87 -19.37 24.80
N PRO A 178 -16.91 -18.08 24.38
CA PRO A 178 -16.06 -17.57 23.31
C PRO A 178 -14.56 -17.84 23.51
N ASN A 179 -14.06 -17.83 24.74
CA ASN A 179 -12.64 -18.07 25.01
C ASN A 179 -12.25 -19.51 24.69
N VAL A 180 -13.11 -20.46 25.05
CA VAL A 180 -12.90 -21.89 24.78
C VAL A 180 -12.96 -22.18 23.28
N VAL A 181 -13.92 -21.56 22.60
CA VAL A 181 -14.07 -21.64 21.15
C VAL A 181 -12.83 -21.03 20.47
N ALA A 182 -12.43 -19.81 20.83
CA ALA A 182 -11.23 -19.17 20.27
C ALA A 182 -9.95 -19.98 20.50
N ALA A 183 -9.80 -20.66 21.64
CA ALA A 183 -8.65 -21.53 21.89
C ALA A 183 -8.62 -22.72 20.92
N ALA A 184 -9.77 -23.36 20.67
CA ALA A 184 -9.88 -24.43 19.68
C ALA A 184 -9.60 -23.93 18.25
N ALA A 185 -10.03 -22.72 17.91
CA ALA A 185 -9.72 -22.08 16.63
C ALA A 185 -8.21 -21.85 16.45
N GLU A 186 -7.52 -21.40 17.50
CA GLU A 186 -6.08 -21.18 17.48
C GLU A 186 -5.31 -22.50 17.35
N CYS A 187 -5.74 -23.56 18.04
CA CYS A 187 -5.23 -24.92 17.83
C CYS A 187 -5.40 -25.37 16.38
N ALA A 188 -6.58 -25.14 15.78
CA ALA A 188 -6.86 -25.48 14.37
C ALA A 188 -5.97 -24.69 13.40
N ARG A 189 -5.67 -23.42 13.72
CA ARG A 189 -4.77 -22.59 12.92
C ARG A 189 -3.32 -23.11 12.97
N ALA A 190 -2.85 -23.49 14.15
CA ALA A 190 -1.48 -23.97 14.33
C ALA A 190 -1.29 -25.41 13.82
N PHE A 191 -2.30 -26.26 14.02
CA PHE A 191 -2.26 -27.70 13.74
C PHE A 191 -3.55 -28.15 13.03
N PRO A 192 -3.77 -27.73 11.77
CA PRO A 192 -5.03 -27.96 11.05
C PRO A 192 -5.38 -29.44 10.87
N ALA A 193 -4.39 -30.33 10.83
CA ALA A 193 -4.61 -31.77 10.72
C ALA A 193 -5.26 -32.40 11.98
N ASP A 194 -5.20 -31.72 13.13
CA ASP A 194 -5.67 -32.25 14.42
C ASP A 194 -7.10 -31.82 14.76
N VAL A 195 -7.67 -30.86 14.02
CA VAL A 195 -9.05 -30.39 14.22
C VAL A 195 -9.88 -30.72 12.99
N LYS A 196 -10.88 -31.59 13.16
CA LYS A 196 -11.84 -31.94 12.11
C LYS A 196 -13.18 -31.33 12.44
N THR A 197 -13.63 -30.40 11.61
CA THR A 197 -14.92 -29.75 11.75
C THR A 197 -15.68 -29.93 10.44
N ASP A 198 -16.99 -30.18 10.53
CA ASP A 198 -17.84 -30.36 9.33
C ASP A 198 -17.85 -29.12 8.42
N ARG A 199 -17.54 -27.96 9.00
CA ARG A 199 -17.30 -26.71 8.29
C ARG A 199 -16.01 -26.06 8.79
N PRO A 200 -15.19 -25.46 7.91
CA PRO A 200 -14.03 -24.68 8.35
C PRO A 200 -14.49 -23.53 9.25
N TRP A 201 -13.76 -23.29 10.33
CA TRP A 201 -14.03 -22.13 11.19
C TRP A 201 -13.63 -20.86 10.43
N THR A 202 -14.59 -19.97 10.21
CA THR A 202 -14.37 -18.70 9.51
C THR A 202 -14.40 -17.56 10.52
N CYS A 203 -13.37 -16.71 10.52
CA CYS A 203 -13.38 -15.49 11.33
C CYS A 203 -14.50 -14.55 10.84
N CYS A 204 -15.34 -14.05 11.76
CA CYS A 204 -16.42 -13.11 11.41
C CYS A 204 -15.91 -11.75 10.91
N ALA A 205 -14.65 -11.40 11.22
CA ALA A 205 -13.94 -10.28 10.61
C ALA A 205 -13.19 -10.80 9.38
N ARG A 206 -13.54 -10.28 8.18
CA ARG A 206 -12.89 -10.64 6.91
C ARG A 206 -11.41 -10.28 6.94
N TYR A 207 -10.58 -11.27 7.23
CA TYR A 207 -9.18 -11.32 6.83
C TYR A 207 -9.12 -11.78 5.37
N VAL A 208 -8.21 -11.18 4.61
CA VAL A 208 -7.95 -11.39 3.17
C VAL A 208 -7.88 -12.89 2.81
N PRO A 209 -8.51 -13.35 1.72
CA PRO A 209 -8.63 -14.78 1.42
C PRO A 209 -7.28 -15.40 1.03
N GLN A 210 -7.02 -16.61 1.52
CA GLN A 210 -6.06 -17.55 0.92
C GLN A 210 -6.79 -18.42 -0.11
N PRO A 211 -6.21 -18.71 -1.29
CA PRO A 211 -6.85 -19.55 -2.30
C PRO A 211 -6.80 -21.06 -1.92
N PRO A 212 -7.67 -21.90 -2.52
CA PRO A 212 -7.85 -23.30 -2.14
C PRO A 212 -6.65 -24.19 -2.54
N ALA A 213 -6.42 -25.25 -1.76
CA ALA A 213 -5.32 -26.20 -1.95
C ALA A 213 -5.46 -27.02 -3.25
N MET A 214 -4.43 -26.98 -4.09
CA MET A 214 -4.25 -27.77 -5.31
C MET A 214 -3.25 -28.93 -5.09
N PRO A 215 -3.34 -30.03 -5.86
CA PRO A 215 -2.64 -31.28 -5.57
C PRO A 215 -1.10 -31.23 -5.68
N PRO A 216 -0.37 -32.15 -4.99
CA PRO A 216 1.08 -32.08 -4.77
C PRO A 216 1.95 -32.12 -6.03
N SER A 217 1.41 -32.56 -7.17
CA SER A 217 2.13 -32.62 -8.44
C SER A 217 2.28 -31.26 -9.13
N LEU A 218 1.47 -30.25 -8.76
CA LEU A 218 1.60 -28.87 -9.25
C LEU A 218 2.60 -28.03 -8.42
N LEU A 219 2.84 -28.42 -7.17
CA LEU A 219 3.71 -27.73 -6.21
C LEU A 219 5.19 -27.72 -6.64
N LEU A 220 5.64 -28.73 -7.39
CA LEU A 220 7.01 -28.81 -7.87
C LEU A 220 7.26 -27.96 -9.13
N LEU A 221 6.21 -27.67 -9.92
CA LEU A 221 6.31 -26.79 -11.09
C LEU A 221 6.18 -25.31 -10.70
N LEU A 222 5.45 -25.00 -9.63
CA LEU A 222 5.26 -23.61 -9.12
C LEU A 222 6.38 -23.13 -8.17
N ALA A 223 7.21 -24.03 -7.65
CA ALA A 223 8.34 -23.68 -6.79
C ALA A 223 9.48 -22.89 -7.49
N THR A 224 9.32 -22.54 -8.78
CA THR A 224 10.23 -21.66 -9.54
C THR A 224 9.63 -20.31 -9.93
N ALA A 225 8.37 -19.99 -9.55
CA ALA A 225 7.79 -18.66 -9.74
C ALA A 225 7.60 -17.99 -8.36
N ALA A 226 8.66 -17.36 -7.86
CA ALA A 226 8.68 -16.72 -6.56
C ALA A 226 7.80 -15.45 -6.52
N ALA A 227 6.87 -15.45 -5.56
CA ALA A 227 6.27 -14.33 -4.81
C ALA A 227 5.80 -13.08 -5.55
N LEU A 228 4.52 -12.77 -5.33
CA LEU A 228 3.97 -11.45 -5.55
C LEU A 228 3.82 -10.73 -4.22
N THR A 229 4.82 -9.90 -3.94
CA THR A 229 5.05 -9.18 -2.69
C THR A 229 4.30 -7.85 -2.69
N ALA A 230 3.82 -7.40 -1.54
CA ALA A 230 3.38 -6.01 -1.32
C ALA A 230 4.35 -5.00 -1.96
N PRO A 231 3.92 -3.78 -2.34
CA PRO A 231 4.76 -2.78 -2.98
C PRO A 231 6.13 -2.65 -2.30
N THR A 232 7.20 -2.98 -3.03
CA THR A 232 8.58 -2.93 -2.52
C THR A 232 9.25 -1.67 -3.01
N SER A 233 9.86 -0.91 -2.11
CA SER A 233 10.69 0.24 -2.45
C SER A 233 12.01 -0.22 -3.09
N ARG A 234 12.37 0.37 -4.22
CA ARG A 234 13.58 0.06 -4.98
C ARG A 234 14.26 1.34 -5.45
N ARG A 235 15.50 1.18 -5.93
CA ARG A 235 16.31 2.25 -6.48
C ARG A 235 16.96 1.81 -7.79
N TRP A 236 16.95 2.70 -8.77
CA TRP A 236 17.62 2.55 -10.03
C TRP A 236 18.61 3.69 -10.21
N THR A 237 19.87 3.37 -10.46
CA THR A 237 20.90 4.37 -10.71
C THR A 237 20.80 4.85 -12.16
N TRP A 238 20.40 6.10 -12.33
CA TRP A 238 20.20 6.75 -13.62
C TRP A 238 21.27 7.81 -13.89
N ALA A 239 21.78 7.84 -15.12
CA ALA A 239 22.70 8.89 -15.56
C ALA A 239 21.92 10.07 -16.14
N HIS A 240 21.72 11.12 -15.36
CA HIS A 240 21.00 12.31 -15.82
C HIS A 240 21.86 13.17 -16.76
N SER A 241 21.22 14.03 -17.55
CA SER A 241 21.86 14.86 -18.58
C SER A 241 22.86 15.91 -18.06
N GLY A 242 22.84 16.21 -16.76
CA GLY A 242 23.77 17.13 -16.11
C GLY A 242 25.09 16.48 -15.67
N GLY A 243 25.21 15.16 -15.82
CA GLY A 243 26.41 14.38 -15.50
C GLY A 243 26.37 13.73 -14.11
N GLY A 244 26.78 12.47 -14.07
CA GLY A 244 26.87 11.66 -12.84
C GLY A 244 25.64 10.78 -12.58
N PRO A 245 25.82 9.66 -11.88
CA PRO A 245 24.71 8.78 -11.49
C PRO A 245 23.87 9.41 -10.36
N VAL A 246 22.56 9.24 -10.43
CA VAL A 246 21.61 9.55 -9.34
C VAL A 246 20.72 8.35 -9.09
N ASP A 247 20.42 8.08 -7.81
CA ASP A 247 19.47 7.04 -7.45
C ASP A 247 18.04 7.55 -7.59
N ILE A 248 17.29 6.90 -8.46
CA ILE A 248 15.87 7.15 -8.67
C ILE A 248 15.08 6.10 -7.91
N HIS A 249 14.19 6.56 -7.04
CA HIS A 249 13.25 5.72 -6.33
C HIS A 249 12.08 5.31 -7.24
N TYR A 250 11.63 4.07 -7.06
CA TYR A 250 10.35 3.57 -7.58
C TYR A 250 9.85 2.47 -6.64
N THR A 251 8.57 2.15 -6.70
CA THR A 251 8.02 0.95 -6.09
C THR A 251 7.72 -0.11 -7.13
N ALA A 252 7.88 -1.38 -6.76
CA ALA A 252 7.52 -2.51 -7.61
C ALA A 252 6.66 -3.52 -6.86
N CYS A 253 5.58 -3.95 -7.50
CA CYS A 253 4.77 -5.11 -7.14
C CYS A 253 4.36 -5.85 -8.42
N GLY A 254 3.55 -6.88 -8.30
CA GLY A 254 3.18 -7.78 -9.41
C GLY A 254 4.06 -9.02 -9.55
N PRO A 255 3.61 -10.05 -10.32
CA PRO A 255 4.27 -11.35 -10.35
C PRO A 255 5.67 -11.26 -10.91
N ALA A 256 6.61 -12.03 -10.37
CA ALA A 256 7.96 -12.09 -10.91
C ALA A 256 7.96 -12.61 -12.36
N ASP A 257 7.01 -13.45 -12.75
CA ASP A 257 6.85 -14.03 -14.09
C ASP A 257 5.77 -13.32 -14.93
N ALA A 258 5.34 -12.13 -14.53
CA ALA A 258 4.32 -11.36 -15.24
C ALA A 258 4.73 -11.13 -16.70
N ARG A 259 3.85 -11.50 -17.64
CA ARG A 259 4.08 -11.31 -19.07
C ARG A 259 3.95 -9.85 -19.51
N SER A 260 3.28 -9.02 -18.72
CA SER A 260 3.12 -7.60 -18.99
C SER A 260 3.34 -6.76 -17.75
N CYS A 261 3.74 -5.51 -17.95
CA CYS A 261 3.92 -4.55 -16.87
C CYS A 261 3.25 -3.20 -17.15
N VAL A 262 2.90 -2.50 -16.07
CA VAL A 262 2.35 -1.13 -16.09
C VAL A 262 3.26 -0.21 -15.30
N VAL A 263 3.75 0.84 -15.94
CA VAL A 263 4.58 1.88 -15.32
C VAL A 263 3.71 3.07 -14.98
N PHE A 264 3.53 3.38 -13.69
CA PHE A 264 2.83 4.56 -13.22
C PHE A 264 3.77 5.77 -13.09
N ALA A 265 3.36 6.86 -13.73
CA ALA A 265 4.10 8.11 -13.83
C ALA A 265 3.33 9.24 -13.10
N PRO A 266 3.87 9.82 -12.01
CA PRO A 266 3.13 10.74 -11.14
C PRO A 266 2.86 12.10 -11.75
N GLY A 267 1.88 12.78 -11.16
CA GLY A 267 1.63 14.21 -11.34
C GLY A 267 2.73 15.09 -10.72
N PHE A 268 2.58 16.41 -10.81
CA PHE A 268 3.49 17.35 -10.16
C PHE A 268 3.26 17.39 -8.65
N GLY A 269 4.35 17.38 -7.88
CA GLY A 269 4.31 17.41 -6.40
C GLY A 269 3.88 16.07 -5.78
N ALA A 270 3.81 15.01 -6.59
CA ALA A 270 3.40 13.68 -6.21
C ALA A 270 4.58 12.69 -6.27
N GLY A 271 4.29 11.44 -5.95
CA GLY A 271 5.23 10.33 -6.08
C GLY A 271 4.51 8.99 -6.11
N SER A 272 5.29 7.91 -6.06
CA SER A 272 4.85 6.52 -6.12
C SER A 272 3.77 6.19 -5.07
N PHE A 273 3.78 6.89 -3.94
CA PHE A 273 2.84 6.71 -2.83
C PHE A 273 1.37 6.98 -3.22
N GLN A 274 1.11 7.82 -4.23
CA GLN A 274 -0.27 8.08 -4.68
C GLN A 274 -0.88 6.92 -5.48
N PHE A 275 -0.06 5.97 -5.93
CA PHE A 275 -0.52 4.84 -6.74
C PHE A 275 -0.66 3.54 -5.95
N GLU A 276 -0.39 3.50 -4.64
CA GLU A 276 -0.28 2.25 -3.88
C GLU A 276 -1.51 1.34 -4.00
N GLU A 277 -2.72 1.91 -3.89
CA GLU A 277 -3.96 1.14 -3.98
C GLU A 277 -4.21 0.62 -5.41
N VAL A 278 -4.18 1.50 -6.42
CA VAL A 278 -4.40 1.10 -7.82
C VAL A 278 -3.30 0.13 -8.31
N ALA A 279 -2.06 0.31 -7.88
CA ALA A 279 -0.95 -0.58 -8.23
C ALA A 279 -1.16 -1.98 -7.66
N SER A 280 -1.69 -2.08 -6.44
CA SER A 280 -2.02 -3.37 -5.84
C SER A 280 -3.14 -4.07 -6.60
N LEU A 281 -4.19 -3.33 -7.00
CA LEU A 281 -5.30 -3.89 -7.78
C LEU A 281 -4.85 -4.39 -9.17
N VAL A 282 -4.00 -3.62 -9.86
CA VAL A 282 -3.44 -4.02 -11.16
C VAL A 282 -2.49 -5.23 -11.01
N ALA A 283 -1.72 -5.28 -9.92
CA ALA A 283 -0.85 -6.42 -9.61
C ALA A 283 -1.64 -7.70 -9.31
N ASP A 284 -2.77 -7.59 -8.62
CA ASP A 284 -3.67 -8.71 -8.32
C ASP A 284 -4.26 -9.35 -9.59
N ARG A 285 -4.27 -8.62 -10.72
CA ARG A 285 -4.63 -9.15 -12.04
C ARG A 285 -3.50 -9.83 -12.80
N GLY A 286 -2.31 -9.93 -12.20
CA GLY A 286 -1.17 -10.65 -12.78
C GLY A 286 -0.24 -9.79 -13.64
N HIS A 287 -0.36 -8.46 -13.58
CA HIS A 287 0.59 -7.54 -14.21
C HIS A 287 1.72 -7.19 -13.23
N ALA A 288 2.94 -7.01 -13.73
CA ALA A 288 3.98 -6.30 -12.98
C ALA A 288 3.64 -4.80 -12.93
N VAL A 289 3.88 -4.14 -11.81
CA VAL A 289 3.57 -2.72 -11.64
C VAL A 289 4.77 -1.99 -11.09
N TYR A 290 5.11 -0.88 -11.72
CA TYR A 290 6.24 -0.03 -11.37
C TYR A 290 5.77 1.41 -11.19
N CYS A 291 5.81 1.96 -9.98
CA CYS A 291 5.43 3.35 -9.75
C CYS A 291 6.68 4.20 -9.53
N MET A 292 7.00 5.07 -10.48
CA MET A 292 8.23 5.86 -10.48
C MET A 292 8.10 7.15 -9.66
N ASP A 293 9.23 7.64 -9.14
CA ASP A 293 9.37 9.03 -8.69
C ASP A 293 10.25 9.82 -9.67
N TRP A 294 9.76 10.98 -10.11
CA TRP A 294 10.53 11.87 -10.98
C TRP A 294 11.79 12.36 -10.29
N PHE A 295 12.88 12.51 -11.05
CA PHE A 295 14.06 13.18 -10.55
C PHE A 295 13.68 14.61 -10.09
N GLY A 296 13.96 14.91 -8.83
CA GLY A 296 13.54 16.17 -8.17
C GLY A 296 12.13 16.16 -7.56
N GLN A 297 11.48 14.99 -7.43
CA GLN A 297 10.18 14.82 -6.77
C GLN A 297 10.11 13.50 -5.99
N GLY A 298 9.06 13.31 -5.19
CA GLY A 298 8.85 12.07 -4.41
C GLY A 298 10.04 11.77 -3.50
N LYS A 299 10.60 10.56 -3.62
CA LYS A 299 11.82 10.13 -2.92
C LYS A 299 13.08 10.16 -3.82
N SER A 300 12.97 10.72 -5.03
CA SER A 300 14.05 10.81 -6.04
C SER A 300 14.76 12.16 -6.02
N TRP A 301 15.17 12.61 -4.83
CA TRP A 301 15.91 13.86 -4.66
C TRP A 301 17.41 13.64 -4.81
N PRO A 302 18.14 14.54 -5.50
CA PRO A 302 19.59 14.53 -5.44
C PRO A 302 20.08 15.04 -4.09
N ASP A 303 21.18 14.49 -3.58
CA ASP A 303 21.80 14.92 -2.31
C ASP A 303 22.15 16.41 -2.28
N GLU A 304 22.52 16.96 -3.43
CA GLU A 304 22.88 18.36 -3.65
C GLU A 304 22.35 18.86 -5.00
N ALA A 305 22.33 20.18 -5.21
CA ALA A 305 21.95 20.75 -6.49
C ALA A 305 22.95 20.33 -7.58
N ARG A 306 22.60 19.32 -8.38
CA ARG A 306 23.45 18.78 -9.44
C ARG A 306 23.64 19.81 -10.55
N ALA A 307 24.88 20.26 -10.75
CA ALA A 307 25.20 21.27 -11.75
C ALA A 307 24.68 20.88 -13.14
N GLY A 308 24.03 21.81 -13.83
CA GLY A 308 23.48 21.60 -15.18
C GLY A 308 22.22 20.73 -15.25
N ALA A 309 21.75 20.15 -14.14
CA ALA A 309 20.48 19.42 -14.11
C ALA A 309 19.30 20.36 -14.40
N ARG A 310 18.26 19.82 -15.03
CA ARG A 310 17.01 20.52 -15.34
C ARG A 310 15.86 19.63 -14.93
N PHE A 311 14.79 20.23 -14.43
CA PHE A 311 13.56 19.53 -14.09
C PHE A 311 12.41 20.07 -14.94
N GLY A 312 11.84 19.20 -15.77
CA GLY A 312 10.71 19.50 -16.65
C GLY A 312 10.41 18.34 -17.60
N ILE A 313 9.50 18.55 -18.55
CA ILE A 313 9.03 17.48 -19.45
C ILE A 313 10.19 16.84 -20.21
N GLU A 314 11.15 17.62 -20.71
CA GLU A 314 12.29 17.10 -21.47
C GLU A 314 13.15 16.12 -20.65
N SER A 315 13.44 16.47 -19.39
CA SER A 315 14.25 15.62 -18.51
C SER A 315 13.48 14.41 -18.02
N TRP A 316 12.20 14.57 -17.68
CA TRP A 316 11.36 13.47 -17.19
C TRP A 316 10.97 12.51 -18.30
N ALA A 317 10.74 12.99 -19.53
CA ALA A 317 10.53 12.13 -20.68
C ALA A 317 11.77 11.28 -20.95
N ARG A 318 12.97 11.88 -20.85
CA ARG A 318 14.22 11.10 -20.97
C ARG A 318 14.37 10.08 -19.84
N GLN A 319 14.09 10.48 -18.59
CA GLN A 319 14.12 9.58 -17.44
C GLN A 319 13.19 8.39 -17.64
N LEU A 320 11.95 8.63 -18.11
CA LEU A 320 10.98 7.58 -18.41
C LEU A 320 11.48 6.68 -19.54
N THR A 321 11.96 7.23 -20.66
CA THR A 321 12.54 6.46 -21.77
C THR A 321 13.67 5.54 -21.29
N ASP A 322 14.59 6.06 -20.47
CA ASP A 322 15.70 5.29 -19.93
C ASP A 322 15.23 4.19 -18.96
N PHE A 323 14.21 4.47 -18.14
CA PHE A 323 13.64 3.47 -17.25
C PHE A 323 12.95 2.34 -18.03
N LEU A 324 12.17 2.69 -19.07
CA LEU A 324 11.53 1.73 -19.97
C LEU A 324 12.55 0.84 -20.70
N ALA A 325 13.75 1.37 -20.97
CA ALA A 325 14.84 0.62 -21.60
C ALA A 325 15.68 -0.21 -20.60
N SER A 326 15.39 -0.14 -19.30
CA SER A 326 16.14 -0.90 -18.28
C SER A 326 15.93 -2.41 -18.41
N GLU A 327 16.91 -3.20 -17.96
CA GLU A 327 16.81 -4.66 -17.94
C GLU A 327 15.59 -5.16 -17.14
N GLU A 328 15.20 -4.41 -16.11
CA GLU A 328 14.05 -4.75 -15.26
C GLU A 328 12.73 -4.71 -16.02
N LEU A 329 12.58 -3.79 -16.99
CA LEU A 329 11.36 -3.66 -17.79
C LEU A 329 11.46 -4.46 -19.10
N ALA A 330 12.66 -4.56 -19.67
CA ALA A 330 12.91 -5.29 -20.92
C ALA A 330 12.57 -6.79 -20.86
N ARG A 331 12.51 -7.38 -19.66
CA ARG A 331 12.11 -8.77 -19.44
C ARG A 331 10.63 -9.04 -19.70
N HIS A 332 9.77 -8.01 -19.74
CA HIS A 332 8.34 -8.16 -19.92
C HIS A 332 7.95 -8.27 -21.40
N GLY A 333 6.97 -9.12 -21.67
CA GLY A 333 6.41 -9.34 -23.00
C GLY A 333 5.61 -8.16 -23.53
N ALA A 334 5.01 -7.33 -22.67
CA ALA A 334 4.37 -6.06 -23.02
C ALA A 334 4.55 -4.99 -21.92
N VAL A 335 4.71 -3.73 -22.32
CA VAL A 335 5.03 -2.59 -21.46
C VAL A 335 4.00 -1.48 -21.69
N PHE A 336 3.23 -1.17 -20.65
CA PHE A 336 2.24 -0.10 -20.64
C PHE A 336 2.71 1.04 -19.74
N VAL A 337 2.34 2.27 -20.09
CA VAL A 337 2.60 3.44 -19.24
C VAL A 337 1.30 4.13 -18.87
N ALA A 338 1.07 4.30 -17.58
CA ALA A 338 -0.07 5.02 -17.01
C ALA A 338 0.41 6.33 -16.37
N GLY A 339 0.00 7.48 -16.90
CA GLY A 339 0.49 8.78 -16.42
C GLY A 339 -0.64 9.70 -15.99
N ASN A 340 -0.52 10.30 -14.80
CA ASN A 340 -1.47 11.33 -14.35
C ASN A 340 -0.96 12.74 -14.60
N SER A 341 -1.81 13.63 -15.09
CA SER A 341 -1.50 15.07 -15.22
C SER A 341 -0.20 15.29 -16.01
N VAL A 342 0.83 15.90 -15.41
CA VAL A 342 2.16 16.07 -16.03
C VAL A 342 2.82 14.74 -16.41
N GLY A 343 2.57 13.67 -15.66
CA GLY A 343 3.04 12.33 -15.99
C GLY A 343 2.37 11.76 -17.24
N GLY A 344 1.10 12.11 -17.49
CA GLY A 344 0.39 11.74 -18.73
C GLY A 344 0.95 12.46 -19.95
N LEU A 345 1.20 13.76 -19.84
CA LEU A 345 1.91 14.53 -20.87
C LEU A 345 3.30 13.94 -21.15
N THR A 346 4.06 13.68 -20.09
CA THR A 346 5.42 13.13 -20.19
C THR A 346 5.42 11.75 -20.84
N ALA A 347 4.47 10.88 -20.49
CA ALA A 347 4.31 9.57 -21.10
C ALA A 347 3.98 9.65 -22.60
N ALA A 348 3.07 10.54 -22.99
CA ALA A 348 2.74 10.76 -24.40
C ALA A 348 3.95 11.28 -25.19
N VAL A 349 4.70 12.24 -24.64
CA VAL A 349 5.92 12.77 -25.27
C VAL A 349 7.01 11.70 -25.39
N ALA A 350 7.25 10.92 -24.35
CA ALA A 350 8.27 9.86 -24.35
C ALA A 350 7.95 8.77 -25.39
N ALA A 351 6.69 8.32 -25.43
CA ALA A 351 6.24 7.31 -26.39
C ALA A 351 6.25 7.84 -27.84
N ALA A 352 5.84 9.08 -28.07
CA ALA A 352 5.83 9.70 -29.40
C ALA A 352 7.24 9.86 -30.01
N ARG A 353 8.29 9.96 -29.18
CA ARG A 353 9.69 9.96 -29.63
C ARG A 353 10.15 8.62 -30.17
N GLY A 354 9.51 7.51 -29.78
CA GLY A 354 9.84 6.17 -30.25
C GLY A 354 11.23 5.67 -29.82
N GLU A 355 11.80 6.24 -28.76
CA GLU A 355 13.14 5.89 -28.26
C GLU A 355 13.14 4.66 -27.33
N ALA A 356 11.98 4.27 -26.80
CA ALA A 356 11.78 3.09 -25.98
C ALA A 356 10.48 2.37 -26.35
N ARG A 357 10.41 1.08 -26.02
CA ARG A 357 9.23 0.25 -26.27
C ARG A 357 8.09 0.67 -25.33
N VAL A 358 6.95 1.00 -25.92
CA VAL A 358 5.68 1.22 -25.24
C VAL A 358 4.59 0.57 -26.08
N ASP A 359 3.92 -0.45 -25.55
CA ASP A 359 2.88 -1.18 -26.26
C ASP A 359 1.49 -0.55 -26.05
N GLY A 360 1.34 0.34 -25.06
CA GLY A 360 0.11 1.11 -24.86
C GLY A 360 0.22 2.17 -23.78
N LEU A 361 -0.69 3.14 -23.84
CA LEU A 361 -0.71 4.30 -22.95
C LEU A 361 -2.07 4.44 -22.26
N VAL A 362 -2.02 4.68 -20.96
CA VAL A 362 -3.18 5.06 -20.14
C VAL A 362 -2.95 6.49 -19.63
N LEU A 363 -3.70 7.44 -20.16
CA LEU A 363 -3.56 8.86 -19.82
C LEU A 363 -4.66 9.26 -18.85
N LEU A 364 -4.28 9.54 -17.61
CA LEU A 364 -5.18 9.86 -16.50
C LEU A 364 -5.23 11.39 -16.31
N ASN A 365 -6.29 12.07 -16.75
CA ASN A 365 -6.35 13.55 -16.74
C ASN A 365 -5.03 14.23 -17.23
N PRO A 366 -4.44 13.84 -18.39
CA PRO A 366 -3.16 14.38 -18.83
C PRO A 366 -3.23 15.89 -19.07
N THR A 367 -2.29 16.65 -18.50
CA THR A 367 -2.24 18.11 -18.75
C THR A 367 -1.90 18.38 -20.22
N PRO A 368 -2.59 19.30 -20.90
CA PRO A 368 -2.33 19.59 -22.31
C PRO A 368 -1.01 20.35 -22.54
N PHE A 369 -0.48 21.02 -21.51
CA PHE A 369 0.80 21.72 -21.56
C PHE A 369 1.40 21.83 -20.15
N TRP A 370 2.71 22.06 -20.09
CA TRP A 370 3.47 22.29 -18.86
C TRP A 370 4.53 23.35 -19.15
N SER A 371 4.47 24.48 -18.44
CA SER A 371 5.19 25.74 -18.72
C SER A 371 4.54 26.67 -19.75
N PHE A 372 4.66 27.98 -19.48
CA PHE A 372 4.25 29.07 -20.37
C PHE A 372 5.43 29.64 -21.18
N TRP A 373 6.65 29.15 -20.92
CA TRP A 373 7.85 29.55 -21.64
C TRP A 373 8.01 28.74 -22.93
N GLY A 374 8.74 29.30 -23.91
CA GLY A 374 9.11 28.55 -25.11
C GLY A 374 10.00 27.33 -24.78
N PRO A 375 10.30 26.46 -25.75
CA PRO A 375 11.06 25.23 -25.50
C PRO A 375 12.49 25.44 -24.95
N GLY A 376 13.05 26.65 -25.09
CA GLY A 376 14.34 27.04 -24.52
C GLY A 376 14.30 27.51 -23.07
N GLY A 377 13.12 27.58 -22.44
CA GLY A 377 12.95 28.15 -21.10
C GLY A 377 12.63 29.64 -21.11
N SER A 378 12.66 30.23 -19.91
CA SER A 378 12.46 31.66 -19.73
C SER A 378 13.58 32.47 -20.39
N PRO A 379 13.33 33.70 -20.89
CA PRO A 379 14.38 34.56 -21.44
C PRO A 379 15.49 34.90 -20.42
N PHE A 380 15.26 34.70 -19.13
CA PHE A 380 16.21 35.04 -18.06
C PHE A 380 17.08 33.88 -17.60
N TRP A 381 16.58 32.64 -17.74
CA TRP A 381 17.24 31.43 -17.28
C TRP A 381 16.54 30.22 -17.87
N ASP A 382 17.33 29.25 -18.31
CA ASP A 382 16.87 28.03 -18.97
C ASP A 382 16.50 26.89 -17.99
N GLY A 383 16.59 27.16 -16.68
CA GLY A 383 16.28 26.20 -15.61
C GLY A 383 17.45 25.31 -15.17
N ALA A 384 18.69 25.58 -15.60
CA ALA A 384 19.86 24.79 -15.20
C ALA A 384 20.27 25.03 -13.75
N LEU A 385 20.40 23.96 -12.96
CA LEU A 385 20.86 24.04 -11.59
C LEU A 385 22.36 24.40 -11.45
N PRO A 386 22.77 25.02 -10.33
CA PRO A 386 21.92 25.59 -9.27
C PRO A 386 21.17 26.83 -9.74
N ALA A 387 20.03 27.14 -9.12
CA ALA A 387 19.23 28.28 -9.54
C ALA A 387 19.93 29.63 -9.24
N PRO A 388 19.82 30.65 -10.12
CA PRO A 388 20.35 31.98 -9.84
C PRO A 388 19.77 32.55 -8.54
N GLY A 389 20.61 33.19 -7.70
CA GLY A 389 20.24 33.65 -6.36
C GLY A 389 18.87 34.36 -6.25
N PRO A 390 18.55 35.34 -7.11
CA PRO A 390 17.24 36.01 -7.08
C PRO A 390 16.06 35.07 -7.39
N LEU A 391 16.22 34.17 -8.37
CA LEU A 391 15.18 33.21 -8.76
C LEU A 391 15.01 32.12 -7.69
N ARG A 392 16.11 31.67 -7.09
CA ARG A 392 16.10 30.75 -5.95
C ARG A 392 15.38 31.37 -4.76
N ALA A 393 15.64 32.64 -4.43
CA ALA A 393 14.99 33.32 -3.31
C ALA A 393 13.48 33.47 -3.54
N PHE A 394 13.08 33.83 -4.76
CA PHE A 394 11.67 33.86 -5.17
C PHE A 394 11.01 32.48 -5.05
N ALA A 395 11.66 31.45 -5.59
CA ALA A 395 11.16 30.08 -5.54
C ALA A 395 11.09 29.55 -4.11
N ALA A 396 12.07 29.84 -3.25
CA ALA A 396 12.07 29.44 -1.85
C ALA A 396 10.85 29.98 -1.11
N ALA A 397 10.53 31.27 -1.29
CA ALA A 397 9.36 31.88 -0.65
C ALA A 397 8.04 31.21 -1.07
N TRP A 398 7.89 30.85 -2.34
CA TRP A 398 6.72 30.13 -2.85
C TRP A 398 6.71 28.67 -2.43
N PHE A 399 7.86 28.01 -2.50
CA PHE A 399 8.03 26.60 -2.16
C PHE A 399 7.69 26.35 -0.69
N ASP A 400 8.16 27.21 0.22
CA ASP A 400 7.85 27.14 1.64
C ASP A 400 6.35 27.32 1.93
N ALA A 401 5.66 28.17 1.18
CA ALA A 401 4.22 28.33 1.31
C ALA A 401 3.45 27.10 0.80
N LEU A 402 3.84 26.57 -0.36
CA LEU A 402 3.19 25.42 -1.01
C LEU A 402 3.39 24.11 -0.25
N ARG A 403 4.54 23.92 0.40
CA ARG A 403 4.82 22.71 1.21
C ARG A 403 4.21 22.75 2.62
N SER A 404 3.30 23.67 2.89
CA SER A 404 2.56 23.68 4.16
C SER A 404 1.37 22.73 4.10
N PRO A 405 1.13 21.89 5.13
CA PRO A 405 0.01 20.95 5.13
C PRO A 405 -1.35 21.62 4.88
N ALA A 406 -1.54 22.85 5.38
CA ALA A 406 -2.77 23.61 5.17
C ALA A 406 -2.99 23.98 3.69
N VAL A 407 -1.94 24.44 2.99
CA VAL A 407 -2.02 24.79 1.56
C VAL A 407 -2.18 23.53 0.70
N VAL A 408 -1.41 22.48 0.98
CA VAL A 408 -1.55 21.18 0.30
C VAL A 408 -2.98 20.66 0.44
N ARG A 409 -3.54 20.66 1.65
CA ARG A 409 -4.94 20.24 1.87
C ARG A 409 -5.94 21.12 1.13
N SER A 410 -5.73 22.44 1.12
CA SER A 410 -6.61 23.36 0.38
C SER A 410 -6.61 23.02 -1.10
N LEU A 411 -5.43 22.87 -1.72
CA LEU A 411 -5.28 22.53 -3.13
C LEU A 411 -5.89 21.15 -3.45
N LEU A 412 -5.61 20.14 -2.63
CA LEU A 412 -6.19 18.80 -2.82
C LEU A 412 -7.73 18.86 -2.72
N SER A 413 -8.27 19.58 -1.74
CA SER A 413 -9.72 19.72 -1.54
C SER A 413 -10.43 20.50 -2.67
N GLU A 414 -9.67 21.29 -3.44
CA GLU A 414 -10.16 21.97 -4.63
C GLU A 414 -10.20 21.06 -5.84
N VAL A 415 -9.27 20.11 -5.97
CA VAL A 415 -9.11 19.28 -7.17
C VAL A 415 -9.70 17.87 -7.07
N TYR A 416 -9.98 17.41 -5.86
CA TYR A 416 -10.65 16.12 -5.61
C TYR A 416 -12.15 16.34 -5.61
N ALA A 417 -12.90 15.43 -6.22
CA ALA A 417 -14.36 15.47 -6.12
C ALA A 417 -14.82 15.12 -4.69
N THR A 418 -14.03 14.29 -4.01
CA THR A 418 -14.28 13.76 -2.68
C THR A 418 -13.26 14.30 -1.69
N LYS A 419 -13.70 15.24 -0.87
CA LYS A 419 -12.85 15.93 0.10
C LYS A 419 -12.33 15.02 1.21
N ASP A 420 -13.09 13.97 1.54
CA ASP A 420 -12.72 12.99 2.58
C ASP A 420 -11.53 12.12 2.18
N ALA A 421 -11.22 12.01 0.88
CA ALA A 421 -10.03 11.31 0.38
C ALA A 421 -8.73 12.14 0.55
N CYS A 422 -8.85 13.41 0.98
CA CYS A 422 -7.72 14.30 1.27
C CYS A 422 -7.42 14.28 2.77
N ASP A 423 -6.88 13.17 3.26
CA ASP A 423 -6.56 13.01 4.67
C ASP A 423 -5.25 13.74 5.09
N GLU A 424 -5.01 13.81 6.41
CA GLU A 424 -3.80 14.43 6.95
C GLU A 424 -2.54 13.64 6.59
N ALA A 425 -2.66 12.32 6.40
CA ALA A 425 -1.56 11.44 6.05
C ALA A 425 -1.03 11.75 4.64
N LEU A 426 -1.89 11.88 3.65
CA LEU A 426 -1.53 12.25 2.28
C LEU A 426 -0.89 13.64 2.23
N ALA A 427 -1.48 14.61 2.93
CA ALA A 427 -0.92 15.95 3.01
C ALA A 427 0.48 15.94 3.63
N ALA A 428 0.68 15.18 4.71
CA ALA A 428 1.99 15.01 5.34
C ALA A 428 2.99 14.33 4.39
N GLN A 429 2.60 13.27 3.68
CA GLN A 429 3.47 12.59 2.70
C GLN A 429 3.93 13.53 1.57
N ILE A 430 3.04 14.36 1.04
CA ILE A 430 3.40 15.37 0.03
C ILE A 430 4.35 16.41 0.62
N CYS A 431 4.07 16.90 1.83
CA CYS A 431 4.94 17.88 2.50
C CYS A 431 6.32 17.30 2.80
N ASP A 432 6.40 16.06 3.26
CA ASP A 432 7.66 15.35 3.55
C ASP A 432 8.46 15.13 2.26
N ALA A 433 7.79 14.68 1.20
CA ALA A 433 8.40 14.56 -0.13
C ALA A 433 8.89 15.90 -0.67
N ALA A 434 8.26 17.02 -0.30
CA ALA A 434 8.67 18.37 -0.67
C ALA A 434 9.67 19.01 0.31
N SER A 435 10.12 18.33 1.38
CA SER A 435 10.96 18.94 2.43
C SER A 435 12.47 18.80 2.21
N HIS A 436 12.91 18.63 0.96
CA HIS A 436 14.34 18.45 0.64
C HIS A 436 15.10 19.80 0.58
N PRO A 437 16.36 19.90 1.04
CA PRO A 437 17.17 21.12 0.97
C PRO A 437 17.38 21.68 -0.46
N VAL A 438 17.33 20.81 -1.46
CA VAL A 438 17.41 21.16 -2.90
C VAL A 438 16.04 21.57 -3.47
N GLY A 439 14.97 21.42 -2.70
CA GLY A 439 13.59 21.75 -3.10
C GLY A 439 13.42 23.12 -3.74
N PRO A 440 13.95 24.22 -3.15
CA PRO A 440 13.87 25.54 -3.76
C PRO A 440 14.56 25.67 -5.13
N ASP A 441 15.73 25.04 -5.30
CA ASP A 441 16.43 25.00 -6.59
C ASP A 441 15.62 24.21 -7.62
N ALA A 442 15.08 23.05 -7.21
CA ALA A 442 14.29 22.21 -8.08
C ALA A 442 12.99 22.90 -8.51
N PHE A 443 12.29 23.53 -7.57
CA PHE A 443 11.08 24.27 -7.84
C PHE A 443 11.34 25.48 -8.74
N ALA A 444 12.44 26.21 -8.52
CA ALA A 444 12.88 27.26 -9.45
C ALA A 444 13.10 26.68 -10.86
N SER A 445 13.85 25.58 -10.98
CA SER A 445 14.09 24.93 -12.27
C SER A 445 12.79 24.60 -12.99
N ILE A 446 11.82 24.00 -12.28
CA ILE A 446 10.51 23.65 -12.84
C ILE A 446 9.76 24.89 -13.35
N LEU A 447 9.68 25.96 -12.55
CA LEU A 447 8.96 27.19 -12.90
C LEU A 447 9.54 27.93 -14.12
N PHE A 448 10.86 27.84 -14.33
CA PHE A 448 11.57 28.56 -15.40
C PHE A 448 12.00 27.66 -16.56
N SER A 449 11.81 26.34 -16.43
CA SER A 449 12.04 25.37 -17.49
C SER A 449 11.13 25.61 -18.69
N GLY A 450 11.65 25.29 -19.88
CA GLY A 450 10.89 25.37 -21.11
C GLY A 450 9.77 24.33 -21.15
N ARG A 451 8.72 24.62 -21.90
CA ARG A 451 7.76 23.59 -22.31
C ARG A 451 8.45 22.51 -23.14
N SER A 452 7.79 21.37 -23.29
CA SER A 452 8.25 20.30 -24.19
C SER A 452 8.46 20.81 -25.62
N ARG A 453 9.47 20.30 -26.32
CA ARG A 453 9.64 20.55 -27.77
C ARG A 453 8.51 19.92 -28.59
N LEU A 454 7.93 18.84 -28.07
CA LEU A 454 6.79 18.16 -28.65
C LEU A 454 5.56 18.48 -27.78
N GLU A 455 4.61 19.21 -28.33
CA GLU A 455 3.37 19.55 -27.62
C GLU A 455 2.47 18.31 -27.49
N PHE A 456 1.56 18.32 -26.53
CA PHE A 456 0.68 17.16 -26.27
C PHE A 456 -0.15 16.79 -27.52
N ALA A 457 -0.69 17.79 -28.21
CA ALA A 457 -1.50 17.59 -29.41
C ALA A 457 -0.68 16.93 -30.54
N ASP A 458 0.58 17.32 -30.71
CA ASP A 458 1.48 16.76 -31.72
C ASP A 458 1.93 15.34 -31.32
N ALA A 459 2.16 15.11 -30.03
CA ALA A 459 2.45 13.78 -29.50
C ALA A 459 1.29 12.80 -29.77
N LEU A 460 0.04 13.22 -29.55
CA LEU A 460 -1.13 12.39 -29.86
C LEU A 460 -1.25 12.05 -31.35
N GLU A 461 -0.94 12.99 -32.25
CA GLU A 461 -0.92 12.72 -33.70
C GLU A 461 0.21 11.76 -34.10
N ALA A 462 1.40 11.94 -33.53
CA ALA A 462 2.52 11.02 -33.76
C ALA A 462 2.17 9.60 -33.29
N LEU A 463 1.53 9.48 -32.11
CA LEU A 463 1.07 8.21 -31.56
C LEU A 463 -0.04 7.59 -32.40
N ALA A 464 -0.96 8.39 -32.94
CA ALA A 464 -2.00 7.91 -33.84
C ALA A 464 -1.44 7.27 -35.13
N GLY A 465 -0.25 7.69 -35.56
CA GLY A 465 0.47 7.07 -36.67
C GLY A 465 1.04 5.68 -36.35
N GLN A 466 1.16 5.31 -35.07
CA GLN A 466 1.69 4.02 -34.62
C GLN A 466 0.55 3.00 -34.52
N ARG A 467 0.37 2.19 -35.56
CA ARG A 467 -0.79 1.30 -35.73
C ARG A 467 -0.97 0.27 -34.61
N ASP A 468 0.11 -0.12 -33.95
CA ASP A 468 0.10 -1.16 -32.91
C ASP A 468 -0.01 -0.58 -31.49
N LEU A 469 0.05 0.76 -31.34
CA LEU A 469 -0.11 1.43 -30.05
C LEU A 469 -1.57 1.84 -29.86
N ARG A 470 -2.16 1.44 -28.74
CA ARG A 470 -3.51 1.87 -28.36
C ARG A 470 -3.51 2.71 -27.10
N LEU A 471 -4.45 3.65 -27.07
CA LEU A 471 -4.53 4.73 -26.09
C LEU A 471 -5.79 4.58 -25.26
N ALA A 472 -5.69 4.81 -23.96
CA ALA A 472 -6.84 4.97 -23.08
C ALA A 472 -6.78 6.36 -22.44
N LEU A 473 -7.84 7.14 -22.66
CA LEU A 473 -8.07 8.41 -21.99
C LEU A 473 -9.02 8.15 -20.83
N ILE A 474 -8.57 8.33 -19.58
CA ILE A 474 -9.41 8.15 -18.40
C ILE A 474 -9.47 9.48 -17.66
N TYR A 475 -10.67 10.02 -17.54
CA TYR A 475 -10.89 11.32 -16.95
C TYR A 475 -11.77 11.25 -15.70
N GLY A 476 -11.39 12.03 -14.68
CA GLY A 476 -12.31 12.38 -13.62
C GLY A 476 -13.30 13.42 -14.14
N LYS A 477 -14.60 13.12 -14.10
CA LYS A 477 -15.62 14.01 -14.66
C LYS A 477 -15.69 15.35 -13.92
N GLU A 478 -15.35 15.35 -12.64
CA GLU A 478 -15.35 16.50 -11.76
C GLU A 478 -13.97 17.16 -11.63
N ASP A 479 -12.99 16.79 -12.48
CA ASP A 479 -11.68 17.46 -12.52
C ASP A 479 -11.84 18.96 -12.87
N PRO A 480 -11.50 19.88 -11.95
CA PRO A 480 -11.65 21.32 -12.19
C PRO A 480 -10.47 21.93 -12.96
N TRP A 481 -9.33 21.24 -13.06
CA TRP A 481 -8.12 21.71 -13.74
C TRP A 481 -8.11 21.31 -15.20
N ILE A 482 -8.17 20.00 -15.47
CA ILE A 482 -8.00 19.43 -16.82
C ILE A 482 -9.34 19.01 -17.41
N GLN A 483 -10.47 19.44 -16.81
CA GLN A 483 -11.87 19.34 -17.26
C GLN A 483 -12.14 18.47 -18.50
N PRO A 484 -13.12 17.56 -18.50
CA PRO A 484 -13.38 16.62 -19.60
C PRO A 484 -13.36 17.16 -21.03
N VAL A 485 -13.61 18.47 -21.25
CA VAL A 485 -13.38 19.14 -22.55
C VAL A 485 -12.01 18.87 -23.17
N TRP A 486 -10.94 18.71 -22.38
CA TRP A 486 -9.60 18.37 -22.90
C TRP A 486 -9.51 16.90 -23.35
N GLY A 487 -10.11 15.98 -22.60
CA GLY A 487 -10.24 14.58 -22.99
C GLY A 487 -11.03 14.43 -24.29
N GLN A 488 -12.13 15.17 -24.42
CA GLN A 488 -12.93 15.22 -25.64
C GLN A 488 -12.14 15.79 -26.84
N ARG A 489 -11.32 16.83 -26.63
CA ARG A 489 -10.44 17.37 -27.68
C ARG A 489 -9.42 16.33 -28.13
N ALA A 490 -8.78 15.65 -27.18
CA ALA A 490 -7.84 14.57 -27.46
C ALA A 490 -8.52 13.41 -28.23
N ALA A 491 -9.69 12.95 -27.76
CA ALA A 491 -10.48 11.92 -28.41
C ALA A 491 -10.83 12.28 -29.87
N ARG A 492 -11.31 13.50 -30.12
CA ARG A 492 -11.60 13.95 -31.50
C ARG A 492 -10.35 14.00 -32.38
N ARG A 493 -9.21 14.41 -31.83
CA ARG A 493 -7.93 14.44 -32.57
C ARG A 493 -7.46 13.03 -32.92
N LEU A 494 -7.51 12.11 -31.96
CA LEU A 494 -7.22 10.69 -32.16
C LEU A 494 -8.16 10.04 -33.18
N ALA A 495 -9.47 10.31 -33.09
CA ALA A 495 -10.46 9.82 -34.04
C ALA A 495 -10.21 10.33 -35.47
N ARG A 496 -9.90 11.63 -35.64
CA ARG A 496 -9.55 12.21 -36.94
C ARG A 496 -8.27 11.61 -37.53
N ALA A 497 -7.31 11.27 -36.67
CA ALA A 497 -6.08 10.60 -37.07
C ALA A 497 -6.24 9.08 -37.29
N GLY A 498 -7.44 8.52 -37.03
CA GLY A 498 -7.73 7.10 -37.21
C GLY A 498 -7.10 6.18 -36.16
N ALA A 499 -6.76 6.73 -34.99
CA ALA A 499 -6.17 5.96 -33.90
C ALA A 499 -7.20 5.04 -33.22
N ALA A 500 -6.73 3.89 -32.74
CA ALA A 500 -7.49 3.06 -31.82
C ALA A 500 -7.35 3.62 -30.40
N PHE A 501 -8.46 4.05 -29.80
CA PHE A 501 -8.46 4.55 -28.42
C PHE A 501 -9.75 4.23 -27.69
N ASP A 502 -9.66 4.22 -26.36
CA ASP A 502 -10.79 4.19 -25.45
C ASP A 502 -10.85 5.53 -24.71
N TYR A 503 -12.04 6.11 -24.56
CA TYR A 503 -12.24 7.32 -23.75
C TYR A 503 -13.28 7.04 -22.67
N VAL A 504 -12.90 7.24 -21.42
CA VAL A 504 -13.68 6.88 -20.24
C VAL A 504 -13.73 8.06 -19.28
N GLU A 505 -14.92 8.31 -18.72
CA GLU A 505 -15.13 9.28 -17.66
C GLU A 505 -15.64 8.57 -16.39
N CYS A 506 -14.97 8.83 -15.26
CA CYS A 506 -15.34 8.34 -13.94
C CYS A 506 -16.06 9.44 -13.15
N SER A 507 -17.18 9.12 -12.51
CA SER A 507 -17.97 10.09 -11.72
C SER A 507 -18.64 9.44 -10.50
N PRO A 508 -18.48 9.98 -9.28
CA PRO A 508 -17.67 11.17 -8.97
C PRO A 508 -16.17 10.83 -8.95
N SER A 509 -15.34 11.65 -9.61
CA SER A 509 -13.87 11.55 -9.57
C SER A 509 -13.22 12.85 -10.09
N GLY A 510 -12.20 13.35 -9.39
CA GLY A 510 -11.51 14.61 -9.66
C GLY A 510 -10.19 14.46 -10.42
N HIS A 511 -9.21 15.31 -10.11
CA HIS A 511 -7.95 15.42 -10.86
C HIS A 511 -6.99 14.23 -10.69
N CYS A 512 -7.04 13.55 -9.53
CA CYS A 512 -6.19 12.41 -9.18
C CYS A 512 -7.02 11.11 -9.08
N PRO A 513 -7.64 10.63 -10.18
CA PRO A 513 -8.61 9.54 -10.12
C PRO A 513 -7.97 8.22 -9.66
N HIS A 514 -6.67 8.04 -9.90
CA HIS A 514 -5.88 6.87 -9.47
C HIS A 514 -5.76 6.76 -7.95
N HIS A 515 -5.87 7.88 -7.22
CA HIS A 515 -5.84 7.92 -5.77
C HIS A 515 -7.25 8.07 -5.19
N GLU A 516 -8.11 8.88 -5.82
CA GLU A 516 -9.46 9.18 -5.32
C GLU A 516 -10.46 8.03 -5.55
N THR A 517 -10.36 7.37 -6.71
CA THR A 517 -11.27 6.30 -7.16
C THR A 517 -10.46 5.14 -7.75
N PRO A 518 -9.58 4.52 -6.95
CA PRO A 518 -8.60 3.55 -7.43
C PRO A 518 -9.26 2.31 -8.05
N ARG A 519 -10.43 1.86 -7.56
CA ARG A 519 -11.11 0.69 -8.14
C ARG A 519 -11.78 1.02 -9.47
N ALA A 520 -12.37 2.21 -9.60
CA ALA A 520 -12.92 2.65 -10.88
C ALA A 520 -11.82 2.82 -11.94
N VAL A 521 -10.66 3.35 -11.55
CA VAL A 521 -9.49 3.44 -12.44
C VAL A 521 -8.95 2.06 -12.77
N ASP A 522 -8.79 1.17 -11.78
CA ASP A 522 -8.36 -0.21 -12.01
C ASP A 522 -9.28 -0.94 -13.00
N ALA A 523 -10.60 -0.83 -12.87
CA ALA A 523 -11.55 -1.42 -13.84
C ALA A 523 -11.40 -0.82 -15.26
N SER A 524 -11.12 0.48 -15.35
CA SER A 524 -10.90 1.17 -16.62
C SER A 524 -9.56 0.77 -17.26
N VAL A 525 -8.52 0.60 -16.44
CA VAL A 525 -7.21 0.08 -16.83
C VAL A 525 -7.35 -1.36 -17.31
N ASP A 526 -8.13 -2.21 -16.64
CA ASP A 526 -8.39 -3.59 -17.07
C ASP A 526 -8.95 -3.66 -18.48
N ALA A 527 -10.00 -2.86 -18.72
CA ALA A 527 -10.66 -2.82 -20.01
C ALA A 527 -9.68 -2.36 -21.10
N ALA A 528 -8.88 -1.33 -20.82
CA ALA A 528 -7.84 -0.84 -21.72
C ALA A 528 -6.76 -1.90 -21.97
N LEU A 529 -6.22 -2.52 -20.92
CA LEU A 529 -5.18 -3.55 -21.02
C LEU A 529 -5.70 -4.80 -21.72
N GLY A 530 -6.95 -5.20 -21.51
CA GLY A 530 -7.59 -6.30 -22.22
C GLY A 530 -7.71 -6.02 -23.72
N HIS A 531 -8.09 -4.80 -24.12
CA HIS A 531 -8.05 -4.38 -25.53
C HIS A 531 -6.64 -4.44 -26.10
N LEU A 532 -5.65 -3.98 -25.34
CA LEU A 532 -4.25 -3.90 -25.73
C LEU A 532 -3.60 -5.28 -25.88
N LEU A 533 -3.85 -6.18 -24.93
CA LEU A 533 -3.29 -7.52 -24.90
C LEU A 533 -4.01 -8.46 -25.86
N GLY A 534 -5.34 -8.35 -26.01
CA GLY A 534 -6.09 -9.18 -26.96
C GLY A 534 -5.69 -8.93 -28.42
N ALA A 535 -5.31 -7.69 -28.76
CA ALA A 535 -4.72 -7.37 -30.06
C ALA A 535 -3.36 -8.06 -30.29
N TRP A 536 -2.61 -8.32 -29.22
CA TRP A 536 -1.29 -8.94 -29.26
C TRP A 536 -1.33 -10.48 -29.24
N THR A 537 -2.24 -11.08 -28.47
CA THR A 537 -2.32 -12.54 -28.29
C THR A 537 -3.33 -13.22 -29.22
N GLY A 538 -4.25 -12.47 -29.83
CA GLY A 538 -5.36 -13.04 -30.59
C GLY A 538 -6.39 -13.78 -29.73
N GLU A 539 -6.31 -13.67 -28.40
CA GLU A 539 -7.24 -14.29 -27.45
C GLU A 539 -8.21 -13.28 -26.84
N ALA A 540 -9.44 -13.77 -26.58
CA ALA A 540 -10.57 -13.21 -25.83
C ALA A 540 -11.00 -11.76 -26.11
N SER A 541 -12.31 -11.56 -26.17
CA SER A 541 -12.86 -10.21 -26.11
C SER A 541 -12.43 -9.53 -24.80
N PRO A 542 -12.02 -8.25 -24.85
CA PRO A 542 -11.71 -7.44 -23.67
C PRO A 542 -12.82 -7.52 -22.61
N PRO A 543 -12.50 -7.41 -21.30
CA PRO A 543 -13.53 -7.24 -20.30
C PRO A 543 -14.28 -5.93 -20.59
N PRO A 544 -15.63 -5.95 -20.66
CA PRO A 544 -16.39 -4.73 -20.87
C PRO A 544 -16.21 -3.80 -19.68
N LEU A 545 -16.32 -2.49 -19.92
CA LEU A 545 -16.43 -1.53 -18.82
C LEU A 545 -17.61 -1.91 -17.92
N PRO A 546 -17.49 -1.69 -16.59
CA PRO A 546 -18.52 -2.09 -15.65
C PRO A 546 -19.83 -1.34 -15.93
N ALA A 547 -20.90 -2.10 -16.17
CA ALA A 547 -22.23 -1.55 -16.44
C ALA A 547 -22.88 -0.92 -15.19
N GLU A 548 -22.53 -1.46 -14.02
CA GLU A 548 -22.95 -0.94 -12.72
C GLU A 548 -21.84 -0.09 -12.10
N PRO A 549 -22.17 0.91 -11.27
CA PRO A 549 -21.17 1.69 -10.55
C PRO A 549 -20.22 0.81 -9.72
N VAL A 550 -18.92 1.07 -9.85
CA VAL A 550 -17.87 0.44 -9.06
C VAL A 550 -17.96 0.95 -7.63
N VAL A 551 -17.85 0.04 -6.66
CA VAL A 551 -17.92 0.39 -5.23
C VAL A 551 -16.49 0.53 -4.68
N GLU A 552 -16.12 1.76 -4.34
CA GLU A 552 -14.84 2.08 -3.70
C GLU A 552 -14.76 1.54 -2.27
N ARG A 553 -13.57 1.55 -1.68
CA ARG A 553 -13.32 0.97 -0.34
C ARG A 553 -14.18 1.61 0.76
N ASP A 554 -14.46 2.89 0.64
CA ASP A 554 -15.30 3.68 1.56
C ASP A 554 -16.82 3.56 1.26
N GLY A 555 -17.20 2.72 0.29
CA GLY A 555 -18.59 2.49 -0.09
C GLY A 555 -19.14 3.48 -1.13
N ARG A 556 -18.35 4.46 -1.59
CA ARG A 556 -18.76 5.35 -2.69
C ARG A 556 -18.99 4.54 -3.97
N ARG A 557 -20.02 4.94 -4.71
CA ARG A 557 -20.38 4.35 -6.01
C ARG A 557 -19.91 5.26 -7.13
N VAL A 558 -18.95 4.79 -7.92
CA VAL A 558 -18.35 5.52 -9.03
C VAL A 558 -18.81 4.90 -10.34
N SER A 559 -19.53 5.69 -11.13
CA SER A 559 -19.91 5.31 -12.50
C SER A 559 -18.70 5.44 -13.42
N VAL A 560 -18.56 4.49 -14.35
CA VAL A 560 -17.51 4.46 -15.37
C VAL A 560 -18.21 4.46 -16.72
N ALA A 561 -18.07 5.53 -17.49
CA ALA A 561 -18.80 5.73 -18.74
C ALA A 561 -17.86 5.84 -19.94
N ALA A 562 -18.05 4.99 -20.94
CA ALA A 562 -17.44 5.17 -22.25
C ALA A 562 -17.98 6.45 -22.91
N CYS A 563 -17.09 7.22 -23.51
CA CYS A 563 -17.39 8.48 -24.18
C CYS A 563 -16.83 8.45 -25.61
N ASP A 564 -17.53 9.10 -26.54
CA ASP A 564 -17.12 9.23 -27.95
C ASP A 564 -16.27 10.48 -28.22
N GLY A 565 -16.15 11.38 -27.24
CA GLY A 565 -15.45 12.65 -27.38
C GLY A 565 -16.29 13.75 -28.03
N GLU A 566 -17.57 13.53 -28.29
CA GLU A 566 -18.46 14.56 -28.82
C GLU A 566 -18.79 15.61 -27.76
N PRO A 567 -18.82 16.92 -28.10
CA PRO A 567 -19.10 17.97 -27.13
C PRO A 567 -20.55 17.92 -26.63
N ARG A 568 -20.74 17.91 -25.32
CA ARG A 568 -22.04 17.87 -24.63
C ARG A 568 -22.44 19.26 -24.13
N GLY A 569 -23.64 19.70 -24.48
CA GLY A 569 -24.15 21.02 -24.08
C GLY A 569 -23.49 22.21 -24.78
N LEU A 570 -23.89 23.42 -24.40
CA LEU A 570 -23.52 24.65 -25.12
C LEU A 570 -22.06 25.06 -24.91
N VAL A 571 -21.56 24.97 -23.67
CA VAL A 571 -20.19 25.37 -23.31
C VAL A 571 -19.16 24.52 -24.06
N GLU A 572 -19.35 23.19 -24.06
CA GLU A 572 -18.43 22.27 -24.74
C GLU A 572 -18.49 22.45 -26.26
N ARG A 573 -19.68 22.70 -26.84
CA ARG A 573 -19.83 22.98 -28.27
C ARG A 573 -19.15 24.28 -28.69
N VAL A 574 -19.26 25.34 -27.88
CA VAL A 574 -18.54 26.61 -28.11
C VAL A 574 -17.03 26.39 -28.00
N ALA A 575 -16.57 25.65 -26.98
CA ALA A 575 -15.16 25.32 -26.80
C ALA A 575 -14.60 24.44 -27.94
N ALA A 576 -15.43 23.59 -28.53
CA ALA A 576 -15.10 22.77 -29.70
C ALA A 576 -15.02 23.59 -31.00
N LEU A 577 -15.89 24.58 -31.17
CA LEU A 577 -15.85 25.51 -32.31
C LEU A 577 -14.63 26.44 -32.27
N ALA A 578 -14.16 26.79 -31.07
CA ALA A 578 -12.96 27.61 -30.88
C ALA A 578 -11.64 26.84 -31.12
N SER A 579 -11.67 25.51 -31.27
CA SER A 579 -10.48 24.64 -31.29
C SER A 579 -10.21 23.97 -32.64
N ASN A 580 -10.22 24.78 -33.72
CA ASN A 580 -9.42 24.48 -34.92
C ASN A 580 -7.93 24.84 -34.74
N ILE A 581 -7.46 24.94 -33.49
CA ILE A 581 -6.07 25.12 -33.09
C ILE A 581 -5.64 23.87 -32.34
#